data_AF-A0A383E0A5-F1
#
_entry.id   AF-A0A383E0A5-F1
#
_cell.length_a   1.000
_cell.length_b   1.000
_cell.length_c   1.000
_cell.angle_alpha   90.00
_cell.angle_beta   90.00
_cell.angle_gamma   90.00
#
_symmetry.space_group_name_H-M   'P 1'
#
loop_
_entity.id
_entity.type
_entity.pdbx_description
1 polymer ?
#
loop_
_entity_poly.entity_id
_entity_poly.type
_entity_poly.pdbx_seq_one_letter_code
_entity_poly.pdbx_strand_id
1 'polypeptide(L)'
;NGWSLDENKKELDSIYLIVNGEPFLKYEHFYPRSDISKKLAIDKNTNQGWTISFLSGYLKDDCQKITLVGVKDDRKIEFENEIQLCKN
;
A
#
# COMPACT_ATOMS: atom_id res chain seq x y z
N ASN A 1 6.45 3.80 -3.48
CA ASN A 1 5.70 4.84 -2.73
C ASN A 1 4.37 5.05 -3.44
N GLY A 2 3.40 5.64 -2.76
CA GLY A 2 2.08 5.84 -3.36
C GLY A 2 1.17 6.68 -2.49
N TRP A 3 -0.10 6.70 -2.86
CA TRP A 3 -1.17 7.20 -2.02
C TRP A 3 -2.41 6.34 -2.19
N SER A 4 -3.25 6.30 -1.16
CA SER A 4 -4.49 5.51 -1.18
C SER A 4 -5.51 6.07 -0.20
N LEU A 5 -6.78 5.89 -0.52
CA LEU A 5 -7.94 6.22 0.31
C LEU A 5 -9.00 5.13 0.10
N ASP A 6 -9.97 5.04 1.00
CA ASP A 6 -11.16 4.23 0.78
C ASP A 6 -12.13 4.88 -0.24
N GLU A 7 -13.22 4.16 -0.55
CA GLU A 7 -14.29 4.67 -1.42
C GLU A 7 -14.92 5.99 -0.94
N ASN A 8 -14.83 6.29 0.36
CA ASN A 8 -15.36 7.48 1.01
C ASN A 8 -14.31 8.58 1.20
N LYS A 9 -13.14 8.43 0.57
CA LYS A 9 -11.98 9.34 0.66
C LYS A 9 -11.41 9.47 2.07
N LYS A 10 -11.50 8.43 2.88
CA LYS A 10 -10.90 8.30 4.22
C LYS A 10 -9.57 7.57 4.18
N GLU A 11 -8.74 7.88 5.16
CA GLU A 11 -7.46 7.19 5.35
C GLU A 11 -7.67 5.71 5.66
N LEU A 12 -6.79 4.88 5.11
CA LEU A 12 -6.76 3.45 5.36
C LEU A 12 -6.18 3.17 6.75
N ASP A 13 -6.58 2.05 7.35
CA ASP A 13 -6.02 1.63 8.63
C ASP A 13 -4.64 0.99 8.42
N SER A 14 -4.46 0.26 7.31
CA SER A 14 -3.17 -0.33 6.94
C SER A 14 -3.07 -0.67 5.45
N ILE A 15 -1.84 -0.91 4.99
CA ILE A 15 -1.53 -1.57 3.72
C ILE A 15 -0.73 -2.83 4.03
N TYR A 16 -1.11 -3.94 3.40
CA TYR A 16 -0.34 -5.16 3.38
C TYR A 16 0.44 -5.28 2.08
N LEU A 17 1.71 -5.63 2.19
CA LEU A 17 2.49 -6.16 1.08
C LEU A 17 2.28 -7.66 1.02
N ILE A 18 1.83 -8.13 -0.14
CA ILE A 18 1.49 -9.53 -0.41
C ILE A 18 2.55 -10.10 -1.36
N VAL A 19 3.09 -11.27 -1.05
CA VAL A 19 4.06 -11.99 -1.88
C VAL A 19 3.47 -13.33 -2.26
N ASN A 20 3.30 -13.60 -3.55
CA ASN A 20 2.69 -14.81 -4.10
C ASN A 20 1.34 -15.16 -3.45
N GLY A 21 0.53 -14.15 -3.13
CA GLY A 21 -0.80 -14.31 -2.50
C GLY A 21 -0.79 -14.35 -0.97
N GLU A 22 0.38 -14.39 -0.33
CA GLU A 22 0.52 -14.47 1.14
C GLU A 22 0.93 -13.12 1.75
N PRO A 23 0.42 -12.75 2.93
CA PRO A 23 0.82 -11.52 3.61
C PRO A 23 2.28 -11.59 4.06
N PHE A 24 3.06 -10.58 3.70
CA PHE A 24 4.49 -10.49 4.02
C PHE A 24 4.80 -9.39 5.03
N LEU A 25 4.18 -8.22 4.87
CA LEU A 25 4.40 -7.06 5.73
C LEU A 25 3.10 -6.28 5.91
N LYS A 26 2.83 -5.82 7.13
CA LYS A 26 1.81 -4.81 7.42
C LYS A 26 2.46 -3.43 7.57
N TYR A 27 1.86 -2.42 6.99
CA TYR A 27 2.29 -1.02 7.04
C TYR A 27 1.16 -0.11 7.49
N GLU A 28 1.42 0.73 8.50
CA GLU A 28 0.40 1.58 9.16
C GLU A 28 0.83 3.06 9.21
N HIS A 29 1.98 3.41 8.63
CA HIS A 29 2.55 4.75 8.75
C HIS A 29 2.24 5.62 7.54
N PHE A 30 1.11 6.31 7.59
CA PHE A 30 0.71 7.21 6.51
C PHE A 30 1.13 8.66 6.80
N TYR A 31 1.22 9.47 5.74
CA TYR A 31 1.55 10.89 5.83
C TYR A 31 0.68 11.76 4.92
N PRO A 32 0.48 13.05 5.24
CA PRO A 32 -0.38 13.91 4.46
C PRO A 32 0.23 14.22 3.09
N ARG A 33 -0.62 14.31 2.06
CA ARG A 33 -0.23 14.63 0.68
C ARG A 33 -1.08 15.76 0.13
N SER A 34 -0.67 17.00 0.40
CA SER A 34 -1.44 18.19 0.03
C SER A 34 -1.71 18.32 -1.48
N ASP A 35 -0.84 17.76 -2.33
CA ASP A 35 -1.00 17.67 -3.77
C ASP A 35 -2.20 16.79 -4.16
N ILE A 36 -2.36 15.65 -3.50
CA ILE A 36 -3.48 14.74 -3.69
C ILE A 36 -4.76 15.30 -3.06
N SER A 37 -4.68 15.85 -1.84
CA SER A 37 -5.85 16.42 -1.17
C SER A 37 -6.49 17.53 -1.98
N LYS A 38 -5.68 18.42 -2.57
CA LYS A 38 -6.16 19.47 -3.48
C LYS A 38 -6.85 18.88 -4.70
N LYS A 39 -6.25 17.87 -5.34
CA LYS A 39 -6.80 17.22 -6.55
C LYS A 39 -8.15 16.55 -6.29
N LEU A 40 -8.34 15.95 -5.13
CA LEU A 40 -9.56 15.22 -4.76
C LEU A 40 -10.61 16.08 -4.03
N ALA A 41 -10.30 17.35 -3.78
CA ALA A 41 -11.09 18.28 -2.98
C ALA A 41 -11.43 17.72 -1.59
N ILE A 42 -10.41 17.22 -0.88
CA ILE A 42 -10.51 16.68 0.48
C ILE A 42 -9.61 17.44 1.45
N ASP A 43 -9.73 17.12 2.74
CA ASP A 43 -8.89 17.70 3.78
C ASP A 43 -7.39 17.45 3.50
N LYS A 44 -6.58 18.50 3.65
CA LYS A 44 -5.12 18.46 3.49
C LYS A 44 -4.41 17.65 4.58
N ASN A 45 -5.08 17.39 5.69
CA ASN A 45 -4.58 16.62 6.83
C ASN A 45 -4.86 15.12 6.70
N THR A 46 -5.56 14.68 5.64
CA THR A 46 -5.80 13.26 5.41
C THR A 46 -4.47 12.53 5.16
N ASN A 47 -4.20 11.45 5.88
CA ASN A 47 -2.96 10.68 5.73
C ASN A 47 -3.13 9.64 4.61
N GLN A 48 -2.99 10.07 3.36
CA GLN A 48 -3.09 9.16 2.21
C GLN A 48 -1.74 8.64 1.71
N GLY A 49 -0.63 9.31 2.00
CA GLY A 49 0.68 8.99 1.43
C GLY A 49 1.37 7.85 2.18
N TRP A 50 2.09 7.00 1.46
CA TRP A 50 2.84 5.90 2.05
C TRP A 50 4.12 5.57 1.27
N THR A 51 5.13 5.08 1.98
CA THR A 51 6.36 4.52 1.41
C THR A 51 6.72 3.25 2.15
N ILE A 52 6.62 2.11 1.46
CA ILE A 52 6.96 0.80 2.00
C ILE A 52 8.39 0.47 1.58
N SER A 53 9.21 0.07 2.56
CA SER A 53 10.54 -0.48 2.36
C SER A 53 10.61 -1.82 3.09
N PHE A 54 11.21 -2.82 2.46
CA PHE A 54 11.37 -4.15 3.03
C PHE A 54 12.69 -4.76 2.57
N LEU A 55 13.18 -5.73 3.34
CA LEU A 55 14.44 -6.41 3.05
C LEU A 55 14.18 -7.54 2.07
N SER A 56 14.63 -7.37 0.82
CA SER A 56 14.53 -8.40 -0.23
C SER A 56 15.33 -9.67 0.07
N GLY A 57 16.25 -9.64 1.05
CA GLY A 57 16.94 -10.84 1.53
C GLY A 57 16.00 -11.94 2.07
N TYR A 58 14.81 -11.56 2.57
CA TYR A 58 13.80 -12.52 3.07
C TYR A 58 12.90 -13.09 1.99
N LEU A 59 13.04 -12.62 0.75
CA LEU A 59 12.39 -13.19 -0.42
C LEU A 59 13.15 -14.43 -0.90
N LYS A 60 12.43 -15.37 -1.51
CA LYS A 60 13.03 -16.57 -2.12
C LYS A 60 13.88 -16.17 -3.33
N ASP A 61 14.90 -16.97 -3.62
CA ASP A 61 15.73 -16.80 -4.82
C ASP A 61 15.00 -17.40 -6.03
N ASP A 62 13.93 -16.72 -6.43
CA ASP A 62 13.05 -17.03 -7.55
C ASP A 62 12.32 -15.74 -7.99
N CYS A 63 11.50 -15.82 -9.04
CA CYS A 63 10.53 -14.81 -9.39
C CYS A 63 9.32 -14.85 -8.45
N GLN A 64 9.05 -13.74 -7.78
CA GLN A 64 7.91 -13.58 -6.88
C GLN A 64 7.03 -12.42 -7.32
N LYS A 65 5.73 -12.63 -7.25
CA LYS A 65 4.69 -11.63 -7.49
C LYS A 65 4.44 -10.86 -6.21
N ILE A 66 4.58 -9.54 -6.28
CA ILE A 66 4.34 -8.60 -5.20
C ILE A 66 3.09 -7.78 -5.56
N THR A 67 2.12 -7.77 -4.66
CA THR A 67 0.94 -6.90 -4.74
C THR A 67 0.74 -6.17 -3.42
N LEU A 68 -0.15 -5.18 -3.42
CA LEU A 68 -0.56 -4.45 -2.23
C LEU A 68 -2.05 -4.70 -1.97
N VAL A 69 -2.45 -4.69 -0.71
CA VAL A 69 -3.86 -4.72 -0.28
C VAL A 69 -4.07 -3.70 0.83
N GLY A 70 -5.03 -2.79 0.65
CA GLY A 70 -5.43 -1.83 1.66
C GLY A 70 -6.46 -2.44 2.61
N VAL A 71 -6.50 -1.97 3.85
CA VAL A 71 -7.52 -2.36 4.82
C VAL A 71 -8.17 -1.12 5.42
N LYS A 72 -9.51 -1.12 5.46
CA LYS A 72 -10.31 -0.14 6.18
C LYS A 72 -11.52 -0.80 6.81
N ASP A 73 -11.75 -0.61 8.11
CA ASP A 73 -12.92 -1.14 8.83
C ASP A 73 -13.13 -2.66 8.56
N ASP A 74 -12.04 -3.42 8.66
CA ASP A 74 -11.96 -4.87 8.36
C ASP A 74 -12.30 -5.28 6.91
N ARG A 75 -12.41 -4.33 5.99
CA ARG A 75 -12.61 -4.58 4.57
C ARG A 75 -11.30 -4.47 3.80
N LYS A 76 -11.16 -5.31 2.78
CA LYS A 76 -10.04 -5.27 1.84
C LYS A 76 -10.32 -4.27 0.73
N ILE A 77 -9.29 -3.52 0.37
CA ILE A 77 -9.28 -2.60 -0.77
C ILE A 77 -8.17 -3.07 -1.69
N GLU A 78 -8.54 -3.55 -2.87
CA GLU A 78 -7.58 -4.09 -3.84
C GLU A 78 -6.89 -2.96 -4.61
N PHE A 79 -5.61 -3.16 -4.88
CA PHE A 79 -4.84 -2.31 -5.78
C PHE A 79 -4.58 -3.06 -7.08
N GLU A 80 -4.72 -2.39 -8.22
CA GLU A 80 -4.42 -2.99 -9.54
C GLU A 80 -2.92 -3.16 -9.78
N ASN A 81 -2.07 -2.61 -8.91
CA ASN A 81 -0.63 -2.65 -9.07
C ASN A 81 -0.03 -4.02 -8.72
N GLU A 82 0.70 -4.57 -9.68
CA GLU A 82 1.47 -5.79 -9.54
C GLU A 82 2.93 -5.54 -9.94
N ILE A 83 3.85 -6.10 -9.16
CA ILE A 83 5.29 -6.06 -9.44
C ILE A 83 5.81 -7.49 -9.41
N GLN A 84 6.46 -7.93 -10.48
CA GLN A 84 7.24 -9.16 -10.46
C GLN A 84 8.68 -8.84 -10.10
N LEU A 85 9.20 -9.46 -9.04
CA LEU A 85 10.58 -9.32 -8.59
C LEU A 85 11.28 -10.67 -8.67
N CYS A 86 12.33 -10.78 -9.48
CA CYS A 86 13.14 -12.00 -9.60
C CYS A 86 14.48 -11.81 -8.91
N LYS A 87 14.82 -12.72 -8.00
CA LYS A 87 16.13 -12.80 -7.34
C LYS A 87 16.97 -13.92 -7.95
N ASN A 88 18.26 -13.65 -8.12
CA ASN A 88 19.27 -14.59 -8.61
C ASN A 88 20.25 -14.92 -7.50
#